data_AF-C1EFR2-F1
#
_entry.id   AF-C1EFR2-F1
#
_cell.length_a   1.000
_cell.length_b   1.000
_cell.length_c   1.000
_cell.angle_alpha   90.00
_cell.angle_beta   90.00
_cell.angle_gamma   90.00
#
_symmetry.space_group_name_H-M   'P 1'
#
loop_
_entity.id
_entity.type
_entity.pdbx_description
1 polymer ?
#
loop_
_entity_poly.entity_id
_entity_poly.type
_entity_poly.pdbx_seq_one_letter_code
_entity_poly.pdbx_strand_id
1 'polypeptide(L)'
;RPGQVLLDYAKTFDAEEAAALSDALVALERDTGWKLRVVTGYGSEYPSVDQLFKYFAADRKTILMTADEFKGNVIEFYYDTSSLRDVVPKNVFQEIRGRYGNKYYTDEEGLAPAVYTAADTLRGCLAKGGCKFVPGLSQQQREFSLIAVTSGGFLFGAVARGGVSAWTWVFCAIWVPWVGMFGFYPLYVRQPEDLTPLYQNAGIFAAIAAATALSPV
;
A
#
# COMPACT_ATOMS: atom_id res chain seq x y z
N ARG A 1 25.24 17.30 -12.63
CA ARG A 1 25.86 15.99 -12.95
C ARG A 1 24.78 15.15 -13.63
N PRO A 2 24.84 14.90 -14.95
CA PRO A 2 23.83 14.09 -15.63
C PRO A 2 23.87 12.65 -15.11
N GLY A 3 22.72 12.07 -14.76
CA GLY A 3 22.59 10.67 -14.34
C GLY A 3 22.27 10.38 -12.87
N GLN A 4 22.08 11.40 -12.03
CA GLN A 4 21.57 11.16 -10.67
C GLN A 4 20.09 10.74 -10.73
N VAL A 5 19.70 9.74 -9.93
CA VAL A 5 18.30 9.27 -9.80
C VAL A 5 17.60 9.85 -8.57
N LEU A 6 18.37 10.33 -7.60
CA LEU A 6 17.95 11.02 -6.39
C LEU A 6 18.55 12.43 -6.38
N LEU A 7 17.70 13.44 -6.20
CA LEU A 7 18.11 14.83 -5.99
C LEU A 7 17.61 15.29 -4.61
N ASP A 8 18.51 15.35 -3.65
CA ASP A 8 18.18 15.70 -2.26
C ASP A 8 18.50 17.17 -1.95
N TYR A 9 17.59 18.09 -2.29
CA TYR A 9 17.78 19.52 -2.01
C TYR A 9 17.52 19.86 -0.54
N ALA A 10 16.64 19.10 0.13
CA ALA A 10 16.31 19.30 1.54
C ALA A 10 17.33 18.69 2.51
N LYS A 11 18.33 17.94 2.02
CA LYS A 11 19.26 17.14 2.85
C LYS A 11 18.50 16.22 3.80
N THR A 12 17.47 15.59 3.27
CA THR A 12 16.57 14.68 3.97
C THR A 12 17.26 13.39 4.35
N PHE A 13 18.16 12.88 3.50
CA PHE A 13 18.84 11.61 3.70
C PHE A 13 20.27 11.80 4.19
N ASP A 14 20.77 10.85 4.97
CA ASP A 14 22.20 10.71 5.14
C ASP A 14 22.87 10.12 3.88
N ALA A 15 24.20 10.09 3.86
CA ALA A 15 24.95 9.65 2.70
C ALA A 15 24.76 8.15 2.39
N GLU A 16 24.53 7.32 3.41
CA GLU A 16 24.36 5.88 3.26
C GLU A 16 22.95 5.56 2.74
N GLU A 17 21.92 6.16 3.33
CA GLU A 17 20.53 6.04 2.90
C GLU A 17 20.34 6.54 1.46
N ALA A 18 20.92 7.70 1.12
CA ALA A 18 20.86 8.25 -0.21
C ALA A 18 21.52 7.33 -1.25
N ALA A 19 22.65 6.71 -0.89
CA ALA A 19 23.35 5.76 -1.74
C ALA A 19 22.53 4.47 -1.91
N ALA A 20 22.03 3.90 -0.83
CA ALA A 20 21.21 2.68 -0.84
C ALA A 20 19.94 2.86 -1.69
N LEU A 21 19.22 3.98 -1.50
CA LEU A 21 18.05 4.30 -2.30
C LEU A 21 18.44 4.49 -3.78
N SER A 22 19.51 5.24 -4.07
CA SER A 22 19.96 5.47 -5.44
C SER A 22 20.31 4.16 -6.16
N ASP A 23 21.04 3.26 -5.51
CA ASP A 23 21.42 1.97 -6.06
C ASP A 23 20.19 1.09 -6.33
N ALA A 24 19.22 1.09 -5.44
CA ALA A 24 17.96 0.37 -5.62
C ALA A 24 17.15 0.89 -6.81
N LEU A 25 17.13 2.21 -7.03
CA LEU A 25 16.45 2.84 -8.16
C LEU A 25 17.17 2.59 -9.50
N VAL A 26 18.50 2.59 -9.50
CA VAL A 26 19.31 2.25 -10.68
C VAL A 26 19.12 0.77 -11.04
N ALA A 27 19.10 -0.12 -10.05
CA ALA A 27 18.83 -1.54 -10.26
C ALA A 27 17.44 -1.76 -10.87
N LEU A 28 16.40 -1.06 -10.37
CA LEU A 28 15.06 -1.11 -10.95
C LEU A 28 15.06 -0.73 -12.44
N GLU A 29 15.72 0.37 -12.79
CA GLU A 29 15.80 0.84 -14.17
C GLU A 29 16.50 -0.17 -15.07
N ARG A 30 17.61 -0.74 -14.60
CA ARG A 30 18.34 -1.78 -15.33
C ARG A 30 17.49 -3.02 -15.55
N ASP A 31 16.76 -3.47 -14.53
CA ASP A 31 16.08 -4.77 -14.53
C ASP A 31 14.71 -4.72 -15.21
N THR A 32 14.03 -3.57 -15.19
CA THR A 32 12.64 -3.43 -15.69
C THR A 32 12.48 -2.38 -16.80
N GLY A 33 13.45 -1.48 -16.96
CA GLY A 33 13.34 -0.29 -17.81
C GLY A 33 12.43 0.81 -17.25
N TRP A 34 11.88 0.67 -16.03
CA TRP A 34 11.15 1.74 -15.35
C TRP A 34 12.08 2.67 -14.60
N LYS A 35 11.90 3.97 -14.81
CA LYS A 35 12.72 5.03 -14.21
C LYS A 35 11.95 5.68 -13.07
N LEU A 36 12.24 5.29 -11.83
CA LEU A 36 11.76 6.03 -10.66
C LEU A 36 12.82 7.08 -10.27
N ARG A 37 12.41 8.34 -10.22
CA ARG A 37 13.24 9.49 -9.85
C ARG A 37 12.70 10.12 -8.60
N VAL A 38 13.56 10.39 -7.63
CA VAL A 38 13.17 10.94 -6.33
C VAL A 38 13.80 12.31 -6.16
N VAL A 39 12.99 13.29 -5.76
CA VAL A 39 13.45 14.66 -5.53
C VAL A 39 12.87 15.14 -4.21
N THR A 40 13.70 15.54 -3.27
CA THR A 40 13.27 16.17 -2.02
C THR A 40 13.63 17.65 -2.06
N GLY A 41 12.79 18.51 -1.48
CA GLY A 41 13.07 19.94 -1.39
C GLY A 41 11.84 20.82 -1.40
N TYR A 42 12.08 22.11 -1.24
CA TYR A 42 11.05 23.15 -1.12
C TYR A 42 11.62 24.52 -1.48
N GLY A 43 10.75 25.52 -1.62
CA GLY A 43 11.16 26.91 -1.82
C GLY A 43 11.69 27.22 -3.23
N SER A 44 12.38 28.37 -3.37
CA SER A 44 12.82 28.91 -4.66
C SER A 44 14.01 28.18 -5.30
N GLU A 45 14.76 27.40 -4.52
CA GLU A 45 15.86 26.57 -5.02
C GLU A 45 15.37 25.25 -5.62
N TYR A 46 14.11 24.89 -5.36
CA TYR A 46 13.46 23.69 -5.86
C TYR A 46 13.04 23.85 -7.34
N PRO A 47 13.54 23.02 -8.26
CA PRO A 47 13.19 23.14 -9.68
C PRO A 47 11.70 22.86 -9.94
N SER A 48 11.15 23.47 -10.98
CA SER A 48 9.80 23.13 -11.42
C SER A 48 9.74 21.70 -11.95
N VAL A 49 8.55 21.09 -11.88
CA VAL A 49 8.31 19.73 -12.39
C VAL A 49 8.78 19.57 -13.84
N ASP A 50 8.52 20.56 -14.70
CA ASP A 50 8.98 20.56 -16.10
C ASP A 50 10.51 20.59 -16.25
N GLN A 51 11.20 21.30 -15.36
CA GLN A 51 12.66 21.31 -15.33
C GLN A 51 13.21 19.95 -14.90
N LEU A 52 12.57 19.31 -13.92
CA LEU A 52 12.92 17.96 -13.48
C LEU A 52 12.70 16.94 -14.60
N PHE A 53 11.56 16.97 -15.30
CA PHE A 53 11.31 16.09 -16.46
C PHE A 53 12.38 16.25 -17.55
N LYS A 54 12.81 17.48 -17.85
CA LYS A 54 13.91 17.75 -18.80
C LYS A 54 15.25 17.25 -18.28
N TYR A 55 15.57 17.51 -17.02
CA TYR A 55 16.82 17.10 -16.39
C TYR A 55 16.98 15.56 -16.40
N PHE A 56 15.93 14.82 -16.07
CA PHE A 56 15.94 13.37 -16.06
C PHE A 56 15.80 12.73 -17.45
N ALA A 57 15.69 13.53 -18.51
CA ALA A 57 15.38 13.06 -19.87
C ALA A 57 14.21 12.07 -19.87
N ALA A 58 13.14 12.49 -19.19
CA ALA A 58 12.02 11.62 -18.87
C ALA A 58 11.26 11.17 -20.12
N ASP A 59 10.86 9.91 -20.07
CA ASP A 59 10.09 9.22 -21.11
C ASP A 59 8.79 8.66 -20.53
N ARG A 60 8.06 7.87 -21.34
CA ARG A 60 6.82 7.22 -20.89
C ARG A 60 7.01 6.26 -19.71
N LYS A 61 8.22 5.74 -19.47
CA LYS A 61 8.50 4.86 -18.33
C LYS A 61 9.11 5.60 -17.14
N THR A 62 9.02 6.93 -17.12
CA THR A 62 9.55 7.75 -16.04
C THR A 62 8.46 8.17 -15.07
N ILE A 63 8.71 7.88 -13.79
CA ILE A 63 7.92 8.33 -12.66
C ILE A 63 8.79 9.25 -11.84
N LEU A 64 8.35 10.49 -11.67
CA LEU A 64 8.95 11.47 -10.80
C LEU A 64 8.18 11.50 -9.48
N MET A 65 8.84 11.14 -8.39
CA MET A 65 8.35 11.30 -7.04
C MET A 65 9.01 12.52 -6.41
N THR A 66 8.20 13.44 -5.90
CA THR A 66 8.69 14.64 -5.21
C THR A 66 8.28 14.62 -3.74
N ALA A 67 9.14 15.12 -2.86
CA ALA A 67 8.88 15.25 -1.44
C ALA A 67 9.12 16.69 -0.95
N ASP A 68 8.07 17.32 -0.41
CA ASP A 68 8.09 18.69 0.12
C ASP A 68 7.41 18.71 1.49
N GLU A 69 8.19 18.94 2.55
CA GLU A 69 7.73 18.89 3.94
C GLU A 69 6.67 19.96 4.29
N PHE A 70 6.57 21.04 3.51
CA PHE A 70 5.63 22.12 3.76
C PHE A 70 4.25 21.89 3.14
N LYS A 71 4.09 20.81 2.35
CA LYS A 71 2.79 20.42 1.80
C LYS A 71 2.02 19.55 2.77
N GLY A 72 0.68 19.68 2.77
CA GLY A 72 -0.19 18.87 3.63
C GLY A 72 -0.04 17.35 3.38
N ASN A 73 0.22 16.97 2.13
CA ASN A 73 0.79 15.66 1.81
C ASN A 73 2.17 15.89 1.21
N VAL A 74 3.20 15.36 1.87
CA VAL A 74 4.59 15.67 1.50
C VAL A 74 4.99 14.98 0.21
N ILE A 75 4.35 13.87 -0.17
CA ILE A 75 4.69 13.09 -1.37
C ILE A 75 3.72 13.40 -2.52
N GLU A 76 4.30 13.64 -3.69
CA GLU A 76 3.58 13.74 -4.96
C GLU A 76 4.24 12.87 -6.05
N PHE A 77 3.41 12.38 -6.96
CA PHE A 77 3.84 11.55 -8.10
C PHE A 77 3.43 12.20 -9.41
N TYR A 78 4.38 12.29 -10.34
CA TYR A 78 4.18 12.77 -11.70
C TYR A 78 4.64 11.70 -12.69
N TYR A 79 3.76 11.34 -13.62
CA TYR A 79 4.00 10.24 -14.54
C TYR A 79 3.06 10.32 -15.75
N ASP A 80 3.42 9.61 -16.81
CA ASP A 80 2.52 9.42 -17.95
C ASP A 80 1.43 8.40 -17.62
N THR A 81 0.16 8.83 -17.64
CA THR A 81 -0.96 7.97 -17.26
C THR A 81 -1.22 6.85 -18.26
N SER A 82 -0.88 7.05 -19.55
CA SER A 82 -1.19 6.10 -20.62
C SER A 82 -0.39 4.80 -20.52
N SER A 83 0.87 4.90 -20.14
CA SER A 83 1.81 3.78 -19.99
C SER A 83 1.68 3.03 -18.65
N LEU A 84 1.17 3.69 -17.61
CA LEU A 84 1.08 3.12 -16.26
C LEU A 84 -0.25 2.47 -15.93
N ARG A 85 -1.32 2.81 -16.64
CA ARG A 85 -2.68 2.36 -16.31
C ARG A 85 -2.79 0.85 -16.09
N ASP A 86 -2.07 0.06 -16.89
CA ASP A 86 -2.11 -1.40 -16.86
C ASP A 86 -1.04 -2.03 -15.95
N VAL A 87 -0.10 -1.23 -15.42
CA VAL A 87 1.03 -1.69 -14.59
C VAL A 87 0.83 -1.28 -13.13
N VAL A 88 0.59 0.00 -12.88
CA VAL A 88 0.29 0.55 -11.56
C VAL A 88 -0.90 1.50 -11.70
N PRO A 89 -2.11 1.10 -11.28
CA PRO A 89 -3.29 1.95 -11.43
C PRO A 89 -3.24 3.15 -10.47
N LYS A 90 -3.96 4.22 -10.83
CA LYS A 90 -3.94 5.52 -10.13
C LYS A 90 -4.24 5.41 -8.62
N ASN A 91 -5.10 4.48 -8.22
CA ASN A 91 -5.44 4.24 -6.82
C ASN A 91 -4.23 3.83 -5.98
N VAL A 92 -3.28 3.09 -6.55
CA VAL A 92 -2.05 2.69 -5.84
C VAL A 92 -1.20 3.91 -5.51
N PHE A 93 -1.00 4.83 -6.46
CA PHE A 93 -0.29 6.09 -6.19
C PHE A 93 -1.00 6.93 -5.11
N GLN A 94 -2.33 7.01 -5.17
CA GLN A 94 -3.11 7.73 -4.15
C GLN A 94 -3.01 7.08 -2.77
N GLU A 95 -3.02 5.74 -2.69
CA GLU A 95 -2.85 5.00 -1.44
C GLU A 95 -1.43 5.14 -0.87
N ILE A 96 -0.37 5.08 -1.71
CA ILE A 96 1.02 5.33 -1.28
C ILE A 96 1.15 6.75 -0.71
N ARG A 97 0.63 7.76 -1.42
CA ARG A 97 0.60 9.14 -0.92
C ARG A 97 -0.18 9.26 0.38
N GLY A 98 -1.34 8.65 0.46
CA GLY A 98 -2.18 8.67 1.65
C GLY A 98 -1.54 7.97 2.85
N ARG A 99 -0.79 6.89 2.62
CA ARG A 99 -0.19 6.06 3.68
C ARG A 99 1.11 6.65 4.21
N TYR A 100 2.01 7.09 3.34
CA TYR A 100 3.37 7.51 3.72
C TYR A 100 3.58 9.02 3.64
N GLY A 101 2.79 9.73 2.82
CA GLY A 101 2.96 11.17 2.62
C GLY A 101 2.08 12.03 3.51
N ASN A 102 1.19 11.45 4.31
CA ASN A 102 0.33 12.22 5.20
C ASN A 102 1.11 12.74 6.42
N LYS A 103 0.63 13.86 6.98
CA LYS A 103 1.27 14.52 8.11
C LYS A 103 1.43 13.63 9.35
N TYR A 104 0.44 12.80 9.68
CA TYR A 104 0.52 11.92 10.85
C TYR A 104 1.71 10.95 10.73
N TYR A 105 1.86 10.31 9.58
CA TYR A 105 2.97 9.39 9.33
C TYR A 105 4.33 10.11 9.36
N THR A 106 4.43 11.28 8.73
CA THR A 106 5.69 12.03 8.67
C THR A 106 6.08 12.65 10.00
N ASP A 107 5.11 13.03 10.84
CA ASP A 107 5.36 13.54 12.19
C ASP A 107 5.83 12.41 13.13
N GLU A 108 5.36 11.18 12.92
CA GLU A 108 5.73 9.99 13.70
C GLU A 108 7.07 9.38 13.26
N GLU A 109 7.23 9.11 11.97
CA GLU A 109 8.37 8.36 11.40
C GLU A 109 9.47 9.27 10.83
N GLY A 110 9.16 10.55 10.56
CA GLY A 110 10.06 11.48 9.90
C GLY A 110 9.97 11.46 8.37
N LEU A 111 10.55 12.50 7.74
CA LEU A 111 10.48 12.69 6.29
C LEU A 111 11.32 11.66 5.52
N ALA A 112 12.55 11.37 5.94
CA ALA A 112 13.42 10.44 5.22
C ALA A 112 12.83 9.02 5.16
N PRO A 113 12.36 8.43 6.28
CA PRO A 113 11.70 7.12 6.23
C PRO A 113 10.40 7.13 5.43
N ALA A 114 9.63 8.21 5.45
CA ALA A 114 8.43 8.36 4.63
C ALA A 114 8.73 8.32 3.13
N VAL A 115 9.71 9.11 2.68
CA VAL A 115 10.14 9.16 1.28
C VAL A 115 10.76 7.83 0.86
N TYR A 116 11.65 7.27 1.67
CA TYR A 116 12.27 5.97 1.41
C TYR A 116 11.23 4.87 1.24
N THR A 117 10.31 4.73 2.21
CA THR A 117 9.31 3.67 2.22
C THR A 117 8.35 3.81 1.03
N ALA A 118 7.94 5.03 0.68
CA ALA A 118 7.11 5.27 -0.49
C ALA A 118 7.81 4.90 -1.81
N ALA A 119 9.08 5.31 -1.95
CA ALA A 119 9.90 4.98 -3.12
C ALA A 119 10.12 3.46 -3.23
N ASP A 120 10.48 2.80 -2.13
CA ASP A 120 10.77 1.37 -2.09
C ASP A 120 9.50 0.53 -2.33
N THR A 121 8.35 0.96 -1.81
CA THR A 121 7.05 0.32 -2.08
C THR A 121 6.72 0.35 -3.57
N LEU A 122 6.87 1.52 -4.21
CA LEU A 122 6.61 1.65 -5.65
C LEU A 122 7.66 0.89 -6.48
N ARG A 123 8.93 0.94 -6.09
CA ARG A 123 10.02 0.16 -6.71
C ARG A 123 9.71 -1.33 -6.66
N GLY A 124 9.29 -1.85 -5.51
CA GLY A 124 8.91 -3.25 -5.33
C GLY A 124 7.73 -3.66 -6.22
N CYS A 125 6.71 -2.79 -6.34
CA CYS A 125 5.62 -2.99 -7.29
C CYS A 125 6.12 -3.11 -8.73
N LEU A 126 6.96 -2.17 -9.18
CA LEU A 126 7.47 -2.14 -10.55
C LEU A 126 8.41 -3.33 -10.84
N ALA A 127 9.22 -3.73 -9.87
CA ALA A 127 10.10 -4.91 -9.95
C ALA A 127 9.32 -6.22 -10.15
N LYS A 128 8.11 -6.32 -9.61
CA LYS A 128 7.21 -7.47 -9.80
C LYS A 128 6.40 -7.41 -11.11
N GLY A 129 6.67 -6.40 -11.97
CA GLY A 129 5.91 -6.19 -13.22
C GLY A 129 4.62 -5.38 -13.05
N GLY A 130 4.43 -4.75 -11.89
CA GLY A 130 3.25 -3.97 -11.55
C GLY A 130 2.51 -4.49 -10.31
N CYS A 131 1.58 -3.69 -9.80
CA CYS A 131 0.73 -4.08 -8.68
C CYS A 131 -0.66 -3.44 -8.80
N LYS A 132 -1.70 -4.19 -8.42
CA LYS A 132 -3.09 -3.69 -8.40
C LYS A 132 -3.46 -3.02 -7.06
N PHE A 133 -2.73 -3.36 -6.01
CA PHE A 133 -2.91 -2.86 -4.65
C PHE A 133 -1.53 -2.54 -4.06
N VAL A 134 -1.48 -1.61 -3.11
CA VAL A 134 -0.26 -1.34 -2.36
C VAL A 134 0.12 -2.59 -1.55
N PRO A 135 1.35 -3.12 -1.71
CA PRO A 135 1.82 -4.25 -0.93
C PRO A 135 1.81 -3.94 0.57
N GLY A 136 1.48 -4.95 1.36
CA GLY A 136 1.45 -4.81 2.82
C GLY A 136 0.12 -4.28 3.35
N LEU A 137 -0.27 -4.79 4.51
CA LEU A 137 -1.52 -4.42 5.18
C LEU A 137 -1.30 -3.23 6.11
N SER A 138 -2.22 -2.25 6.08
CA SER A 138 -2.25 -1.21 7.12
C SER A 138 -2.86 -1.75 8.41
N GLN A 139 -2.56 -1.13 9.55
CA GLN A 139 -3.15 -1.52 10.83
C GLN A 139 -4.69 -1.47 10.79
N GLN A 140 -5.25 -0.38 10.26
CA GLN A 140 -6.70 -0.21 10.12
C GLN A 140 -7.35 -1.30 9.27
N GLN A 141 -6.67 -1.76 8.21
CA GLN A 141 -7.16 -2.88 7.39
C GLN A 141 -7.15 -4.20 8.16
N ARG A 142 -6.12 -4.45 8.97
CA ARG A 142 -6.06 -5.64 9.84
C ARG A 142 -7.16 -5.63 10.88
N GLU A 143 -7.38 -4.49 11.54
CA GLU A 143 -8.44 -4.31 12.53
C GLU A 143 -9.83 -4.47 11.92
N PHE A 144 -10.09 -3.85 10.76
CA PHE A 144 -11.36 -3.98 10.08
C PHE A 144 -11.63 -5.42 9.62
N SER A 145 -10.61 -6.09 9.11
CA SER A 145 -10.66 -7.51 8.76
C SER A 145 -10.97 -8.38 9.97
N LEU A 146 -10.33 -8.12 11.12
CA LEU A 146 -10.61 -8.79 12.38
C LEU A 146 -12.06 -8.57 12.85
N ILE A 147 -12.58 -7.34 12.76
CA ILE A 147 -13.98 -7.03 13.08
C ILE A 147 -14.92 -7.81 12.16
N ALA A 148 -14.64 -7.86 10.86
CA ALA A 148 -15.46 -8.57 9.89
C ALA A 148 -15.54 -10.08 10.19
N VAL A 149 -14.41 -10.73 10.49
CA VAL A 149 -14.40 -12.17 10.83
C VAL A 149 -14.99 -12.46 12.20
N THR A 150 -14.79 -11.58 13.19
CA THR A 150 -15.34 -11.74 14.54
C THR A 150 -16.87 -11.60 14.53
N SER A 151 -17.38 -10.52 13.91
CA SER A 151 -18.82 -10.31 13.75
C SER A 151 -19.46 -11.40 12.90
N GLY A 152 -18.81 -11.81 11.81
CA GLY A 152 -19.20 -12.96 11.01
C GLY A 152 -19.32 -14.23 11.84
N GLY A 153 -18.24 -14.64 12.50
CA GLY A 153 -18.21 -15.87 13.31
C GLY A 153 -19.33 -15.91 14.33
N PHE A 154 -19.53 -14.80 15.06
CA PHE A 154 -20.63 -14.67 16.03
C PHE A 154 -21.99 -14.91 15.37
N LEU A 155 -22.28 -14.22 14.28
CA LEU A 155 -23.57 -14.29 13.61
C LEU A 155 -23.82 -15.65 12.95
N PHE A 156 -22.81 -16.25 12.32
CA PHE A 156 -22.89 -17.62 11.80
C PHE A 156 -23.19 -18.62 12.90
N GLY A 157 -22.47 -18.54 14.03
CA GLY A 157 -22.69 -19.41 15.18
C GLY A 157 -24.09 -19.24 15.77
N ALA A 158 -24.58 -18.00 15.89
CA ALA A 158 -25.91 -17.70 16.42
C ALA A 158 -27.04 -18.25 15.55
N VAL A 159 -26.92 -18.12 14.22
CA VAL A 159 -27.94 -18.58 13.25
C VAL A 159 -27.89 -20.09 13.03
N ALA A 160 -26.75 -20.74 13.26
CA ALA A 160 -26.62 -22.20 13.19
C ALA A 160 -27.15 -22.91 14.45
N ARG A 161 -27.44 -22.18 15.54
CA ARG A 161 -28.07 -22.78 16.73
C ARG A 161 -29.44 -23.35 16.38
N GLY A 162 -29.66 -24.60 16.77
CA GLY A 162 -30.93 -25.30 16.51
C GLY A 162 -31.04 -25.92 15.11
N GLY A 163 -29.98 -25.86 14.29
CA GLY A 163 -29.91 -26.54 12.99
C GLY A 163 -30.01 -25.59 11.78
N VAL A 164 -29.64 -26.11 10.61
CA VAL A 164 -29.64 -25.34 9.35
C VAL A 164 -31.07 -25.25 8.81
N SER A 165 -31.58 -24.03 8.64
CA SER A 165 -32.90 -23.75 8.07
C SER A 165 -32.80 -22.92 6.79
N ALA A 166 -33.92 -22.71 6.08
CA ALA A 166 -33.97 -21.82 4.91
C ALA A 166 -33.52 -20.39 5.25
N TRP A 167 -33.83 -19.90 6.45
CA TRP A 167 -33.40 -18.58 6.93
C TRP A 167 -31.89 -18.52 7.19
N THR A 168 -31.26 -19.63 7.58
CA THR A 168 -29.81 -19.73 7.70
C THR A 168 -29.14 -19.44 6.36
N TRP A 169 -29.67 -19.96 5.26
CA TRP A 169 -29.13 -19.70 3.92
C TRP A 169 -29.29 -18.25 3.46
N VAL A 170 -30.45 -17.64 3.71
CA VAL A 170 -30.67 -16.21 3.43
C VAL A 170 -29.67 -15.35 4.21
N PHE A 171 -29.43 -15.69 5.48
CA PHE A 171 -28.45 -15.02 6.31
C PHE A 171 -27.01 -15.18 5.78
N CYS A 172 -26.64 -16.41 5.40
CA CYS A 172 -25.34 -16.69 4.80
C CYS A 172 -25.13 -15.90 3.51
N ALA A 173 -26.16 -15.72 2.68
CA ALA A 173 -26.04 -14.97 1.43
C ALA A 173 -25.65 -13.49 1.64
N ILE A 174 -25.95 -12.91 2.81
CA ILE A 174 -25.61 -11.54 3.17
C ILE A 174 -24.23 -11.49 3.86
N TRP A 175 -23.98 -12.43 4.78
CA TRP A 175 -22.80 -12.37 5.66
C TRP A 175 -21.58 -13.10 5.12
N VAL A 176 -21.73 -14.11 4.25
CA VAL A 176 -20.58 -14.72 3.55
C VAL A 176 -19.84 -13.65 2.72
N PRO A 177 -20.52 -12.82 1.89
CA PRO A 177 -19.84 -11.73 1.19
C PRO A 177 -19.15 -10.73 2.12
N TRP A 178 -19.76 -10.40 3.27
CA TRP A 178 -19.14 -9.50 4.26
C TRP A 178 -17.81 -10.07 4.79
N VAL A 179 -17.84 -11.31 5.28
CA VAL A 179 -16.65 -11.98 5.82
C VAL A 179 -15.62 -12.25 4.72
N GLY A 180 -16.07 -12.66 3.53
CA GLY A 180 -15.20 -12.90 2.39
C GLY A 180 -14.50 -11.64 1.90
N MET A 181 -15.26 -10.59 1.57
CA MET A 181 -14.72 -9.37 0.96
C MET A 181 -13.96 -8.48 1.94
N PHE A 182 -14.33 -8.46 3.22
CA PHE A 182 -13.70 -7.58 4.20
C PHE A 182 -12.81 -8.33 5.20
N GLY A 183 -13.14 -9.58 5.52
CA GLY A 183 -12.37 -10.40 6.45
C GLY A 183 -11.17 -11.12 5.84
N PHE A 184 -11.30 -11.63 4.60
CA PHE A 184 -10.27 -12.49 4.00
C PHE A 184 -9.65 -11.92 2.74
N TYR A 185 -10.44 -11.36 1.83
CA TYR A 185 -9.97 -10.86 0.54
C TYR A 185 -8.83 -9.83 0.65
N PRO A 186 -8.88 -8.83 1.56
CA PRO A 186 -7.79 -7.84 1.66
C PRO A 186 -6.47 -8.44 2.12
N LEU A 187 -6.53 -9.50 2.95
CA LEU A 187 -5.33 -10.20 3.44
C LEU A 187 -4.65 -10.96 2.30
N TYR A 188 -5.45 -11.66 1.49
CA TYR A 188 -4.95 -12.44 0.37
C TYR A 188 -4.38 -11.57 -0.77
N VAL A 189 -5.09 -10.53 -1.20
CA VAL A 189 -4.68 -9.76 -2.39
C VAL A 189 -3.51 -8.80 -2.15
N ARG A 190 -3.24 -8.42 -0.88
CA ARG A 190 -2.15 -7.50 -0.54
C ARG A 190 -0.87 -8.18 -0.12
N GLN A 191 -0.95 -9.42 0.37
CA GLN A 191 0.21 -10.22 0.81
C GLN A 191 0.01 -11.70 0.45
N PRO A 192 -0.11 -12.06 -0.84
CA PRO A 192 -0.38 -13.44 -1.25
C PRO A 192 0.73 -14.43 -0.83
N GLU A 193 1.96 -13.94 -0.62
CA GLU A 193 3.10 -14.71 -0.13
C GLU A 193 3.01 -15.10 1.36
N ASP A 194 2.26 -14.35 2.18
CA ASP A 194 2.12 -14.60 3.61
C ASP A 194 0.66 -14.90 3.97
N LEU A 195 0.36 -16.19 4.13
CA LEU A 195 -0.98 -16.68 4.47
C LEU A 195 -1.23 -16.69 6.00
N THR A 196 -0.25 -16.32 6.82
CA THR A 196 -0.38 -16.34 8.28
C THR A 196 -1.60 -15.55 8.78
N PRO A 197 -1.83 -14.30 8.34
CA PRO A 197 -3.00 -13.53 8.77
C PRO A 197 -4.31 -14.18 8.34
N LEU A 198 -4.33 -14.86 7.19
CA LEU A 198 -5.50 -15.55 6.66
C LEU A 198 -5.88 -16.73 7.57
N TYR A 199 -4.90 -17.54 7.97
CA TYR A 199 -5.12 -18.67 8.87
C TYR A 199 -5.53 -18.23 10.28
N GLN A 200 -4.92 -17.14 10.79
CA GLN A 200 -5.32 -16.55 12.07
C GLN A 200 -6.80 -16.13 12.04
N ASN A 201 -7.21 -15.39 11.01
CA ASN A 201 -8.60 -14.98 10.85
C ASN A 201 -9.56 -16.16 10.66
N ALA A 202 -9.14 -17.21 9.95
CA ALA A 202 -9.95 -18.42 9.80
C ALA A 202 -10.13 -19.15 11.14
N GLY A 203 -9.06 -19.25 11.94
CA GLY A 203 -9.11 -19.81 13.30
C GLY A 203 -10.01 -19.02 14.23
N ILE A 204 -9.89 -17.68 14.23
CA ILE A 204 -10.74 -16.78 15.02
C ILE A 204 -12.21 -16.93 14.61
N PHE A 205 -12.51 -16.90 13.32
CA PHE A 205 -13.86 -17.11 12.80
C PHE A 205 -14.45 -18.44 13.28
N ALA A 206 -13.71 -19.54 13.10
CA ALA A 206 -14.16 -20.88 13.47
C ALA A 206 -14.36 -21.01 14.99
N ALA A 207 -13.44 -20.47 15.79
CA ALA A 207 -13.53 -20.51 17.25
C ALA A 207 -14.77 -19.75 17.75
N ILE A 208 -15.01 -18.53 17.24
CA ILE A 208 -16.16 -17.72 17.65
C ILE A 208 -17.47 -18.36 17.17
N ALA A 209 -17.51 -18.88 15.93
CA ALA A 209 -18.70 -19.56 15.42
C ALA A 209 -19.04 -20.80 16.25
N ALA A 210 -18.05 -21.63 16.57
CA ALA A 210 -18.23 -22.81 17.42
C ALA A 210 -18.66 -22.42 18.84
N ALA A 211 -17.94 -21.49 19.48
CA ALA A 211 -18.29 -21.02 20.82
C ALA A 211 -19.73 -20.49 20.86
N THR A 212 -20.09 -19.65 19.89
CA THR A 212 -21.43 -19.06 19.83
C THR A 212 -22.50 -20.12 19.59
N ALA A 213 -22.28 -21.07 18.67
CA ALA A 213 -23.23 -22.14 18.36
C ALA A 213 -23.43 -23.14 19.52
N LEU A 214 -22.39 -23.35 20.34
CA LEU A 214 -22.39 -24.34 21.43
C LEU A 214 -22.72 -23.73 22.81
N SER A 215 -22.71 -22.41 22.95
CA SER A 215 -23.03 -21.76 24.23
C SER A 215 -24.47 -22.06 24.68
N PRO A 216 -24.68 -22.51 25.94
CA PRO A 216 -26.00 -22.59 26.54
C PRO A 216 -26.57 -21.19 26.81
N VAL A 217 -27.91 -21.08 26.80
CA VAL A 217 -28.65 -19.84 27.12
C VAL A 217 -28.82 -19.69 28.62
#